data_AF-A0A5D3DM32-F1
#
_entry.id   AF-A0A5D3DM32-F1
#
_cell.length_a   1.000
_cell.length_b   1.000
_cell.length_c   1.000
_cell.angle_alpha   90.00
_cell.angle_beta   90.00
_cell.angle_gamma   90.00
#
_symmetry.space_group_name_H-M   'P 1'
#
loop_
_entity.id
_entity.type
_entity.pdbx_description
1 polymer ?
#
loop_
_entity_poly.entity_id
_entity_poly.type
_entity_poly.pdbx_seq_one_letter_code
_entity_poly.pdbx_strand_id
1 'polypeptide(L)'
;MGKKVILLPLAKKNIEGIRQKNKRQLFITVSGKNLLKEKEQDLLGLVVADKSQGGNSEIVEPRLKELFVEFPHLKKEPQGLPPLRDIQHQIDLVPGASLPNLSHYRMSPEEYQVLHDHIED
;
A
#
# COMPACT_ATOMS: atom_id res chain seq x y z
N MET A 1 35.50 23.19 -7.53
CA MET A 1 35.73 22.39 -6.30
C MET A 1 34.40 22.22 -5.57
N GLY A 2 33.73 21.08 -5.75
CA GLY A 2 32.40 20.85 -5.19
C GLY A 2 32.46 20.50 -3.70
N LYS A 3 31.75 21.25 -2.85
CA LYS A 3 31.62 20.91 -1.43
C LYS A 3 30.60 19.79 -1.28
N LYS A 4 31.03 18.63 -0.78
CA LYS A 4 30.16 17.49 -0.46
C LYS A 4 29.55 17.70 0.92
N VAL A 5 28.23 17.88 0.99
CA VAL A 5 27.48 17.97 2.25
C VAL A 5 26.91 16.59 2.55
N ILE A 6 27.27 16.02 3.69
CA ILE A 6 26.81 14.70 4.14
C ILE A 6 25.93 14.93 5.38
N LEU A 7 24.66 14.57 5.29
CA LEU A 7 23.72 14.63 6.41
C LEU A 7 23.79 13.31 7.18
N LEU A 8 24.17 13.39 8.46
CA LEU A 8 24.16 12.24 9.36
C LEU A 8 22.76 12.04 9.95
N PRO A 9 22.34 10.79 10.23
CA PRO A 9 21.03 10.52 10.81
C PRO A 9 20.86 11.23 12.16
N LEU A 10 19.73 11.91 12.33
CA LEU A 10 19.34 12.53 13.60
C LEU A 10 19.16 11.45 14.66
N ALA A 11 20.11 11.34 15.60
CA ALA A 11 19.92 10.53 16.79
C ALA A 11 18.74 11.12 17.59
N LYS A 12 17.66 10.34 17.73
CA LYS A 12 16.54 10.69 18.61
C LYS A 12 17.06 10.75 20.06
N LYS A 13 17.38 11.95 20.54
CA LYS A 13 17.56 12.23 21.96
C LYS A 13 16.60 13.33 22.40
N ASN A 14 16.14 13.14 23.64
CA ASN A 14 15.01 13.77 24.31
C ASN A 14 14.82 15.27 24.06
N ILE A 15 13.54 15.66 24.15
CA ILE A 15 12.91 16.94 23.77
C ILE A 15 13.35 18.13 24.64
N GLU A 16 14.38 18.00 25.46
CA GLU A 16 14.89 19.11 26.28
C GLU A 16 16.18 19.65 25.67
N GLY A 17 16.11 20.88 25.18
CA GLY A 17 17.18 21.55 24.44
C GLY A 17 18.49 21.56 25.21
N ILE A 18 19.45 20.78 24.72
CA ILE A 18 20.80 20.77 25.28
C ILE A 18 21.52 22.02 24.80
N ARG A 19 21.66 23.00 25.71
CA ARG A 19 22.49 24.18 25.52
C ARG A 19 23.97 23.81 25.69
N GLN A 20 24.56 23.13 24.70
CA GLN A 20 26.01 22.92 24.67
C GLN A 20 26.67 24.10 23.94
N LYS A 21 27.11 25.10 24.71
CA LYS A 21 28.06 26.12 24.24
C LYS A 21 29.45 25.49 24.06
N ASN A 22 29.60 24.65 23.03
CA ASN A 22 30.91 24.23 22.57
C ASN A 22 31.37 25.18 21.46
N LYS A 23 32.53 25.80 21.67
CA LYS A 23 33.12 26.91 20.90
C LYS A 23 33.50 26.57 19.45
N ARG A 24 32.99 25.46 18.90
CA ARG A 24 33.29 24.93 17.56
C ARG A 24 32.08 24.30 16.85
N GLN A 25 30.85 24.58 17.28
CA GLN A 25 29.68 24.01 16.61
C GLN A 25 29.21 24.91 15.47
N LEU A 26 29.39 24.42 14.23
CA LEU A 26 29.07 25.15 13.00
C LEU A 26 27.56 25.33 12.75
N PHE A 27 26.71 24.66 13.52
CA PHE A 27 25.26 24.65 13.32
C PHE A 27 24.53 24.74 14.66
N ILE A 28 23.41 25.48 14.66
CA ILE A 28 22.50 25.61 15.80
C ILE A 28 21.29 24.69 15.53
N THR A 29 21.02 23.77 16.45
CA THR A 29 19.78 22.98 16.44
C THR A 29 18.77 23.65 17.38
N VAL A 30 17.70 24.19 16.81
CA VAL A 30 16.59 24.78 17.57
C VAL A 30 15.30 23.99 17.36
N SER A 31 14.47 23.90 18.40
CA SER A 31 13.12 23.37 18.28
C SER A 31 12.28 24.29 17.40
N GLY A 32 11.45 23.73 16.51
CA GLY A 32 10.69 24.51 15.52
C GLY A 32 9.80 25.62 16.12
N LYS A 33 9.31 25.43 17.35
CA LYS A 33 8.52 26.45 18.08
C LYS A 33 9.36 27.66 18.50
N ASN A 34 10.66 27.48 18.71
CA ASN A 34 11.59 28.52 19.15
C ASN A 34 12.38 29.13 17.99
N LEU A 35 12.39 28.49 16.80
CA LEU A 35 13.07 28.97 15.60
C LEU A 35 12.65 30.40 15.21
N LEU A 36 11.36 30.73 15.34
CA LEU A 36 10.84 32.06 15.01
C LEU A 36 11.17 33.12 16.05
N LYS A 37 11.43 32.73 17.31
CA LYS A 37 11.73 33.66 18.41
C LYS A 37 13.20 34.05 18.48
N GLU A 38 14.09 33.17 18.03
CA GLU A 38 15.55 33.36 18.08
C GLU A 38 16.14 33.86 16.75
N LYS A 39 15.29 34.19 15.77
CA LYS A 39 15.70 34.64 14.44
C LYS A 39 16.12 36.12 14.49
N GLU A 40 17.42 36.38 14.37
CA GLU A 40 17.97 37.75 14.29
C GLU A 40 17.92 38.36 12.87
N GLN A 41 17.79 37.54 11.81
CA GLN A 41 17.76 37.98 10.40
C GLN A 41 16.81 37.14 9.55
N ASP A 42 16.37 37.68 8.40
CA ASP A 42 15.50 36.97 7.46
C ASP A 42 16.08 35.65 6.94
N LEU A 43 15.27 34.59 7.00
CA LEU A 43 15.63 33.21 6.70
C LEU A 43 14.65 32.69 5.66
N LEU A 44 15.18 32.20 4.54
CA LEU A 44 14.44 31.47 3.52
C LEU A 44 14.51 29.98 3.84
N GLY A 45 13.35 29.34 4.03
CA GLY A 45 13.24 27.91 4.31
C GLY A 45 12.60 27.16 3.15
N LEU A 46 13.20 26.04 2.73
CA LEU A 46 12.57 25.08 1.82
C LEU A 46 11.78 24.07 2.66
N VAL A 47 10.45 24.12 2.58
CA VAL A 47 9.59 23.14 3.23
C VAL A 47 9.30 22.02 2.23
N VAL A 48 9.79 20.82 2.53
CA VAL A 48 9.48 19.61 1.75
C VAL A 48 8.32 18.91 2.46
N ALA A 49 7.12 19.07 1.92
CA ALA A 49 5.96 18.29 2.31
C ALA A 49 5.87 17.07 1.40
N ASP A 50 5.83 15.88 1.99
CA ASP A 50 5.65 14.64 1.25
C ASP A 50 4.21 14.59 0.73
N LYS A 51 4.04 14.49 -0.59
CA LYS A 51 2.73 14.27 -1.24
C LYS A 51 2.47 12.78 -1.41
N SER A 52 2.81 11.96 -0.43
CA SER A 52 2.22 10.64 -0.30
C SER A 52 0.78 10.83 0.16
N GLN A 53 -0.06 11.31 -0.76
CA GLN A 53 -1.51 11.18 -0.63
C GLN A 53 -1.79 9.67 -0.61
N GLY A 54 -1.92 9.13 0.60
CA GLY A 54 -2.53 7.86 0.89
C GLY A 54 -4.02 7.94 0.60
N GLY A 55 -4.35 8.03 -0.69
CA GLY A 55 -5.70 8.07 -1.21
C GLY A 55 -5.61 8.19 -2.71
N ASN A 56 -5.72 7.06 -3.40
CA ASN A 56 -6.15 7.06 -4.79
C ASN A 56 -7.50 7.79 -4.81
N SER A 57 -7.52 9.10 -5.06
CA SER A 57 -8.71 9.72 -5.62
C SER A 57 -8.79 9.14 -7.01
N GLU A 58 -9.44 7.97 -7.14
CA GLU A 58 -9.82 7.46 -8.44
C GLU A 58 -10.54 8.61 -9.13
N ILE A 59 -9.90 9.17 -10.15
CA ILE A 59 -10.56 10.08 -11.08
C ILE A 59 -11.48 9.16 -11.88
N VAL A 60 -12.59 8.77 -11.25
CA VAL A 60 -13.64 7.98 -11.87
C VAL A 60 -14.25 8.90 -12.91
N GLU A 61 -14.03 8.56 -14.18
CA GLU A 61 -14.59 9.26 -15.33
C GLU A 61 -16.07 9.56 -15.07
N PRO A 62 -16.59 10.76 -15.38
CA PRO A 62 -17.97 11.14 -15.05
C PRO A 62 -19.02 10.10 -15.50
N ARG A 63 -18.79 9.45 -16.64
CA ARG A 63 -19.62 8.37 -17.18
C ARG A 63 -19.69 7.14 -16.28
N LEU A 64 -18.58 6.78 -15.65
CA LEU A 64 -18.55 5.65 -14.72
C LEU A 64 -19.36 5.95 -13.46
N LYS A 65 -19.41 7.22 -13.02
CA LYS A 65 -20.26 7.61 -11.88
C LYS A 65 -21.74 7.42 -12.20
N GLU A 66 -22.17 7.78 -13.41
CA GLU A 66 -23.55 7.56 -13.88
C GLU A 66 -23.87 6.06 -13.96
N LEU A 67 -22.98 5.26 -14.56
CA LEU A 67 -23.14 3.81 -14.67
C LEU A 67 -23.25 3.13 -13.29
N PHE A 68 -22.46 3.59 -12.33
CA PHE A 68 -22.47 3.10 -10.95
C PHE A 68 -23.69 3.52 -10.13
N VAL A 69 -24.45 4.51 -10.59
CA VAL A 69 -25.77 4.87 -10.05
C VAL A 69 -26.84 4.00 -10.69
N GLU A 70 -26.75 3.73 -11.99
CA GLU A 70 -27.67 2.87 -12.74
C GLU A 70 -27.56 1.39 -12.32
N PHE A 71 -26.35 0.91 -12.06
CA PHE A 71 -26.06 -0.48 -11.68
C PHE A 71 -25.41 -0.54 -10.28
N PRO A 72 -26.17 -0.27 -9.20
CA PRO A 72 -25.63 -0.22 -7.84
C PRO A 72 -25.13 -1.58 -7.32
N HIS A 73 -25.56 -2.68 -7.94
CA HIS A 73 -25.09 -4.03 -7.62
C HIS A 73 -23.64 -4.27 -8.05
N LEU A 74 -23.12 -3.55 -9.06
CA LEU A 74 -21.71 -3.68 -9.47
C LEU A 74 -20.72 -3.21 -8.40
N LYS A 75 -21.17 -2.37 -7.45
CA LYS A 75 -20.34 -1.92 -6.32
C LYS A 75 -20.29 -2.91 -5.17
N LYS A 76 -21.25 -3.84 -5.13
CA LYS A 76 -21.38 -4.77 -4.02
C LYS A 76 -20.74 -6.08 -4.43
N GLU A 77 -19.99 -6.67 -3.51
CA GLU A 77 -19.52 -8.02 -3.68
C GLU A 77 -20.72 -8.96 -3.74
N PRO A 78 -20.77 -9.90 -4.71
CA PRO A 78 -21.86 -10.86 -4.79
C PRO A 78 -21.89 -11.70 -3.51
N GLN A 79 -23.04 -11.74 -2.82
CA GLN A 79 -23.20 -12.45 -1.55
C GLN A 79 -23.45 -13.96 -1.71
N GLY A 80 -23.17 -14.53 -2.88
CA GLY A 80 -23.45 -15.94 -3.15
C GLY A 80 -23.07 -16.37 -4.56
N LEU A 81 -23.31 -17.65 -4.84
CA LEU A 81 -23.01 -18.25 -6.13
C LEU A 81 -23.87 -17.60 -7.24
N PRO A 82 -23.32 -17.48 -8.46
CA PRO A 82 -24.11 -17.12 -9.62
C PRO A 82 -25.31 -18.07 -9.76
N PRO A 83 -26.43 -17.58 -10.32
CA PRO A 83 -27.58 -18.45 -10.60
C PRO A 83 -27.16 -19.62 -11.50
N LEU A 84 -27.82 -20.77 -11.32
CA LEU A 84 -27.66 -21.90 -12.21
C LEU A 84 -27.98 -21.45 -13.63
N ARG A 85 -27.11 -21.81 -14.58
CA ARG A 85 -27.32 -21.54 -15.99
C ARG A 85 -28.19 -22.65 -16.58
N ASP A 86 -29.10 -22.29 -17.47
CA ASP A 86 -29.96 -23.25 -18.17
C ASP A 86 -29.20 -24.09 -19.23
N ILE A 87 -27.94 -23.74 -19.50
CA ILE A 87 -27.11 -24.42 -20.50
C ILE A 87 -26.28 -25.52 -19.86
N GLN A 88 -26.39 -26.73 -20.43
CA GLN A 88 -25.50 -27.84 -20.11
C GLN A 88 -24.37 -27.89 -21.13
N HIS A 89 -23.15 -27.59 -20.68
CA HIS A 89 -21.96 -27.77 -21.51
C HIS A 89 -21.60 -29.26 -21.59
N GLN A 90 -21.53 -29.82 -22.79
CA GLN A 90 -21.05 -31.18 -23.02
C GLN A 90 -19.57 -31.13 -23.39
N ILE A 91 -18.75 -31.94 -22.71
CA ILE A 91 -17.35 -32.15 -23.05
C ILE A 91 -17.27 -33.49 -23.79
N ASP A 92 -17.12 -33.44 -25.10
CA ASP A 92 -16.96 -34.64 -25.91
C ASP A 92 -15.55 -35.21 -25.76
N LEU A 93 -15.47 -36.48 -25.38
CA LEU A 93 -14.21 -37.22 -25.37
C LEU A 93 -13.97 -37.84 -26.75
N VAL A 94 -12.71 -37.85 -27.18
CA VAL A 94 -12.31 -38.54 -28.41
C VAL A 94 -12.56 -40.05 -28.22
N PRO A 95 -13.15 -40.76 -29.19
CA PRO A 95 -13.33 -42.21 -29.10
C PRO A 95 -12.00 -42.93 -28.83
N GLY A 96 -11.97 -43.76 -27.79
CA GLY A 96 -10.76 -44.45 -27.33
C GLY A 96 -9.90 -43.67 -26.33
N ALA A 97 -10.30 -42.45 -25.94
CA ALA A 97 -9.65 -41.74 -24.85
C ALA A 97 -9.80 -42.50 -23.52
N SER A 98 -8.70 -42.61 -22.77
CA SER A 98 -8.72 -43.10 -21.40
C SER A 98 -8.86 -41.93 -20.43
N LEU A 99 -9.64 -42.13 -19.37
CA LEU A 99 -9.70 -41.16 -18.28
C LEU A 99 -8.37 -41.18 -17.51
N PRO A 100 -7.74 -40.02 -17.26
CA PRO A 100 -6.50 -39.96 -16.49
C PRO A 100 -6.80 -40.17 -15.00
N ASN A 101 -6.96 -41.43 -14.57
CA ASN A 101 -7.13 -41.79 -13.17
C ASN A 101 -5.76 -42.07 -12.53
N LEU A 102 -4.98 -41.02 -12.31
CA LEU A 102 -3.68 -41.10 -11.63
C LEU A 102 -3.83 -40.71 -10.16
N SER A 103 -2.98 -41.28 -9.30
CA SER A 103 -2.91 -40.84 -7.90
C SER A 103 -2.56 -39.36 -7.85
N HIS A 104 -3.30 -38.60 -7.04
CA HIS A 104 -2.99 -37.20 -6.77
C HIS A 104 -1.54 -37.03 -6.33
N TYR A 105 -0.91 -35.93 -6.74
CA TYR A 105 0.42 -35.58 -6.26
C TYR A 105 0.40 -35.36 -4.74
N ARG A 106 1.52 -35.68 -4.09
CA ARG A 106 1.69 -35.41 -2.66
C ARG A 106 1.81 -33.91 -2.44
N MET A 107 1.10 -33.41 -1.44
CA MET A 107 1.08 -32.02 -1.02
C MET A 107 1.60 -31.93 0.41
N SER A 108 2.26 -30.82 0.76
CA SER A 108 2.69 -30.58 2.14
C SER A 108 1.47 -30.28 3.04
N PRO A 109 1.57 -30.48 4.37
CA PRO A 109 0.46 -30.19 5.28
C PRO A 109 -0.02 -28.72 5.22
N GLU A 110 0.91 -27.78 5.03
CA GLU A 110 0.60 -26.33 4.95
C GLU A 110 -0.21 -26.00 3.68
N GLU A 111 0.22 -26.50 2.52
CA GLU A 111 -0.49 -26.31 1.26
C GLU A 111 -1.89 -26.96 1.30
N TYR A 112 -1.99 -28.14 1.93
CA TYR A 112 -3.28 -28.82 2.10
C TYR A 112 -4.23 -28.00 2.96
N GLN A 113 -3.74 -27.39 4.04
CA GLN A 113 -4.56 -26.54 4.90
C GLN A 113 -5.10 -25.33 4.14
N VAL A 114 -4.27 -24.64 3.38
CA VAL A 114 -4.72 -23.50 2.55
C VAL A 114 -5.78 -23.94 1.54
N LEU A 115 -5.57 -25.08 0.86
CA LEU A 115 -6.54 -25.61 -0.08
C LEU A 115 -7.86 -25.99 0.62
N HIS A 116 -7.77 -26.60 1.80
CA HIS A 116 -8.93 -27.04 2.57
C HIS A 116 -9.77 -25.86 3.03
N ASP A 117 -9.15 -24.80 3.56
CA ASP A 117 -9.82 -23.58 3.99
C ASP A 117 -10.64 -22.99 2.82
N HIS A 118 -10.09 -22.95 1.60
CA HIS A 118 -10.80 -22.46 0.41
C HIS A 118 -11.94 -23.36 -0.09
N ILE A 119 -11.97 -24.64 0.32
CA ILE A 119 -13.03 -25.58 -0.07
C ILE A 119 -14.17 -25.55 0.94
N GLU A 120 -13.87 -25.29 2.21
CA GLU A 120 -14.87 -25.21 3.28
C GLU A 120 -15.61 -23.86 3.33
N ASP A 121 -15.00 -22.80 2.82
CA ASP A 121 -15.61 -21.47 2.61
C ASP A 121 -16.72 -21.48 1.51
#